data_AF-A0A1Q9GK00-F1
#
_entry.id   AF-A0A1Q9GK00-F1
#
_cell.length_a   1.000
_cell.length_b   1.000
_cell.length_c   1.000
_cell.angle_alpha   90.00
_cell.angle_beta   90.00
_cell.angle_gamma   90.00
#
_symmetry.space_group_name_H-M   'P 1'
#
loop_
_entity.id
_entity.type
_entity.pdbx_description
1 polymer ?
#
loop_
_entity_poly.entity_id
_entity_poly.type
_entity_poly.pdbx_seq_one_letter_code
_entity_poly.pdbx_strand_id
1 'polypeptide(L)' 'MYTRERNPNDARSKLVCPTDKALSLKPQLLKIIANWNDTLTQGITEEEIELVKRINPPYPYIRRYLREATTKRE' A
#
# COMPACT_ATOMS: atom_id res chain seq x y z
N MET A 1 12.33 -7.91 -1.72
CA MET A 1 12.33 -8.91 -2.80
C MET A 1 11.24 -8.56 -3.79
N TYR A 2 11.62 -8.15 -5.00
CA TYR A 2 10.70 -7.79 -6.08
C TYR A 2 11.35 -8.21 -7.40
N THR A 3 10.54 -8.44 -8.42
CA THR A 3 11.00 -8.61 -9.80
C THR A 3 10.87 -7.29 -10.54
N ARG A 4 11.72 -7.10 -11.56
CA ARG A 4 11.68 -5.97 -12.48
C ARG A 4 11.64 -6.51 -13.90
N GLU A 5 10.57 -6.21 -14.62
CA GLU A 5 10.39 -6.62 -16.01
C GLU A 5 10.24 -5.38 -16.90
N ARG A 6 10.60 -5.51 -18.18
CA ARG A 6 10.41 -4.43 -19.14
C ARG A 6 8.91 -4.18 -19.31
N ASN A 7 8.48 -2.92 -19.29
CA ASN A 7 7.09 -2.62 -19.58
C ASN A 7 6.83 -2.79 -21.09
N PRO A 8 5.88 -3.65 -21.51
CA PRO A 8 5.58 -3.86 -22.92
C PRO A 8 4.97 -2.61 -23.59
N ASN A 9 4.35 -1.73 -22.81
CA ASN A 9 3.65 -0.54 -23.32
C ASN A 9 4.53 0.72 -23.33
N ASP A 10 5.70 0.68 -22.68
CA ASP A 10 6.62 1.81 -22.64
C ASP A 10 8.05 1.32 -22.36
N ALA A 11 8.90 1.44 -23.36
CA ALA A 11 10.29 1.00 -23.29
C ALA A 11 11.14 1.76 -22.24
N ARG A 12 10.68 2.93 -21.78
CA ARG A 12 11.39 3.74 -20.78
C ARG A 12 10.99 3.39 -19.35
N SER A 13 9.95 2.57 -19.15
CA SER A 13 9.49 2.15 -17.82
C SER A 13 9.68 0.66 -17.56
N LYS A 14 9.61 0.29 -16.28
CA LYS A 14 9.73 -1.08 -15.78
C LYS A 14 8.52 -1.42 -14.93
N LEU A 15 8.03 -2.65 -15.06
CA LEU A 15 7.05 -3.23 -14.16
C LEU A 15 7.77 -3.74 -12.91
N VAL A 16 7.36 -3.27 -11.74
CA VAL A 16 7.90 -3.72 -10.45
C VAL A 16 6.83 -4.53 -9.73
N CYS A 17 7.08 -5.81 -9.54
CA CYS A 17 6.13 -6.73 -8.95
C CYS A 17 6.72 -7.39 -7.70
N PRO A 18 5.94 -7.58 -6.62
CA PRO A 18 6.40 -8.37 -5.48
C PRO A 18 6.60 -9.83 -5.91
N THR A 19 7.70 -10.43 -5.50
CA THR A 19 7.92 -11.88 -5.65
C THR A 19 6.96 -12.67 -4.77
N ASP A 20 6.77 -13.96 -5.02
CA ASP A 20 5.98 -14.85 -4.17
C ASP A 20 6.43 -14.84 -2.70
N LYS A 21 7.74 -14.84 -2.44
CA LYS A 21 8.28 -14.71 -1.07
C LYS A 21 7.90 -13.38 -0.40
N ALA A 22 7.75 -12.31 -1.17
CA ALA A 22 7.32 -11.03 -0.64
C ALA A 22 5.81 -11.01 -0.39
N LEU A 23 5.03 -11.65 -1.28
CA LEU A 23 3.59 -11.83 -1.10
C LEU A 23 3.28 -12.69 0.12
N SER A 24 4.06 -13.73 0.40
CA SER A 24 3.88 -14.58 1.59
C SER A 24 4.11 -13.81 2.90
N LEU A 25 4.89 -12.73 2.88
CA LEU A 25 5.12 -11.87 4.04
C LEU A 25 4.02 -10.82 4.25
N LYS A 26 3.16 -10.58 3.25
CA LYS A 26 2.10 -9.56 3.31
C LYS A 26 1.22 -9.68 4.56
N PRO A 27 0.72 -10.87 4.97
CA PRO A 27 -0.13 -10.97 6.15
C PRO A 27 0.59 -10.55 7.45
N GLN A 28 1.86 -10.93 7.58
CA GLN A 28 2.68 -10.57 8.75
C GLN A 28 2.95 -9.07 8.80
N LEU A 29 3.26 -8.46 7.66
CA LEU A 29 3.46 -7.02 7.54
C LEU A 29 2.19 -6.25 7.91
N LEU A 30 1.02 -6.69 7.44
CA LEU A 30 -0.26 -6.06 7.79
C LEU A 30 -0.54 -6.14 9.29
N LYS A 31 -0.21 -7.26 9.93
CA LYS A 31 -0.33 -7.40 11.39
C LYS A 31 0.57 -6.44 12.15
N ILE A 32 1.82 -6.27 11.71
CA ILE A 32 2.77 -5.31 12.31
C ILE A 32 2.26 -3.88 12.17
N ILE A 33 1.78 -3.52 10.97
CA ILE A 33 1.23 -2.18 10.70
C ILE A 33 -0.01 -1.91 11.57
N ALA A 34 -0.91 -2.88 11.71
CA ALA A 34 -2.08 -2.75 12.57
C ALA A 34 -1.67 -2.50 14.03
N ASN A 35 -0.72 -3.30 14.55
CA ASN A 35 -0.22 -3.12 15.91
C ASN A 35 0.46 -1.76 16.12
N TRP A 36 1.19 -1.25 15.12
CA TRP A 36 1.74 0.10 15.18
C TRP A 36 0.66 1.17 15.22
N ASN A 37 -0.39 1.04 14.39
CA ASN A 37 -1.52 1.96 14.44
C ASN A 37 -2.14 1.97 15.83
N ASP A 38 -2.46 0.81 16.39
CA ASP A 38 -3.07 0.71 17.74
C ASP A 38 -2.19 1.37 18.81
N THR A 39 -0.87 1.19 18.72
CA THR A 39 0.09 1.79 19.65
C THR A 39 0.17 3.31 19.47
N LEU A 40 0.23 3.80 18.23
CA LEU A 40 0.39 5.21 17.91
C LEU A 40 -0.89 6.02 18.18
N THR A 41 -2.05 5.39 18.11
CA THR A 41 -3.35 6.03 18.39
C THR A 41 -3.81 5.82 19.83
N GLN A 42 -3.00 5.21 20.69
CA GLN A 42 -3.36 5.00 22.07
C GLN A 42 -3.60 6.34 22.78
N GLY A 43 -4.81 6.52 23.31
CA GLY A 43 -5.22 7.77 23.99
C GLY A 43 -5.71 8.88 23.07
N ILE A 44 -5.81 8.63 21.76
CA ILE A 44 -6.41 9.55 20.77
C ILE A 44 -7.87 9.12 20.52
N THR A 45 -8.80 10.08 20.42
CA THR A 45 -10.20 9.74 20.13
C THR A 45 -10.41 9.41 18.64
N GLU A 46 -11.51 8.72 18.32
CA GLU A 46 -11.82 8.40 16.92
C GLU A 46 -12.04 9.67 16.08
N GLU A 47 -12.62 10.72 16.67
CA GLU A 47 -12.82 12.00 15.98
C GLU A 47 -11.49 12.68 15.61
N GLU A 48 -10.50 12.60 16.48
CA GLU A 48 -9.15 13.13 16.24
C GLU A 48 -8.41 12.30 15.19
N ILE A 49 -8.57 10.98 15.21
CA ILE A 49 -8.03 10.07 14.17
C ILE A 49 -8.63 10.42 12.80
N GLU A 50 -9.94 10.64 12.72
CA GLU A 50 -10.61 11.04 11.48
C GLU A 50 -10.17 12.44 11.01
N LEU A 51 -9.93 13.37 11.93
CA LEU A 51 -9.34 14.67 11.60
C LEU A 51 -7.97 14.51 10.94
N VAL A 52 -7.10 13.65 11.49
CA VAL A 52 -5.77 13.36 10.93
C VAL A 52 -5.88 12.77 9.53
N LYS A 53 -6.78 11.79 9.31
CA LYS A 53 -7.01 11.19 7.98
C LYS A 53 -7.50 12.23 6.96
N ARG A 54 -8.25 13.23 7.39
CA ARG A 54 -8.76 14.31 6.52
C ARG A 54 -7.68 15.31 6.12
N ILE A 55 -6.80 15.71 7.05
CA ILE A 55 -5.71 16.66 6.76
C ILE A 55 -4.53 15.99 6.04
N ASN A 56 -4.34 14.68 6.24
CA ASN A 56 -3.32 13.88 5.59
C ASN A 56 -3.99 12.74 4.78
N PRO A 57 -4.74 13.08 3.72
CA PRO A 57 -5.38 12.07 2.91
C PRO A 57 -4.31 11.17 2.26
N PRO A 58 -4.60 9.87 2.04
CA PRO A 58 -3.67 8.99 1.36
C PRO A 58 -3.29 9.59 0.01
N TYR A 59 -1.98 9.70 -0.25
CA TYR A 59 -1.43 10.37 -1.41
C TYR A 59 -2.19 9.97 -2.70
N PRO A 60 -2.62 10.94 -3.54
CA PRO A 60 -3.46 10.66 -4.71
C PRO A 60 -2.81 9.70 -5.70
N TYR A 61 -1.48 9.64 -5.72
CA TYR A 61 -0.71 8.69 -6.53
C TYR A 61 -0.96 7.23 -6.10
N ILE A 62 -1.06 6.95 -4.79
CA ILE A 62 -1.30 5.61 -4.25
C ILE A 62 -2.67 5.08 -4.69
N ARG A 63 -3.70 5.94 -4.72
CA ARG A 63 -5.06 5.57 -5.18
C ARG A 63 -5.08 5.09 -6.63
N ARG A 64 -4.29 5.73 -7.51
CA ARG A 64 -4.18 5.35 -8.91
C ARG A 64 -3.59 3.95 -9.07
N TYR A 65 -2.48 3.65 -8.40
CA TYR A 65 -1.86 2.33 -8.47
C TYR A 65 -2.71 1.22 -7.85
N LEU A 66 -3.38 1.49 -6.73
CA LEU A 66 -4.26 0.50 -6.11
C LEU A 66 -5.42 0.12 -7.03
N ARG A 67 -6.01 1.11 -7.74
CA ARG A 67 -7.08 0.87 -8.70
C ARG A 67 -6.57 0.06 -9.89
N GLU A 68 -5.45 0.43 -10.49
CA GLU A 68 -4.85 -0.27 -11.64
C GLU A 68 -4.43 -1.72 -11.30
N ALA A 69 -4.01 -1.99 -10.06
CA ALA A 69 -3.64 -3.33 -9.60
C ALA A 69 -4.84 -4.27 -9.37
N THR A 70 -6.00 -3.73 -9.04
CA THR A 70 -7.24 -4.51 -8.89
C THR A 70 -7.92 -4.83 -10.22
N THR A 71 -7.84 -3.94 -11.23
CA THR A 71 -8.53 -4.11 -12.53
C THR A 71 -7.82 -5.10 -13.47
N LYS A 72 -6.55 -5.46 -13.21
CA LYS A 72 -5.80 -6.44 -14.03
C LYS A 72 -5.92 -7.89 -13.53
N ARG A 73 -6.80 -8.17 -12.55
CA ARG A 73 -7.02 -9.50 -11.98
C ARG A 73 -8.39 -10.09 -12.30
N GLU A 74 -9.16 -9.45 -13.19
CA GLU A 74 -10.43 -9.95 -13.75
C GLU A 74 -10.25 -10.38 -15.21
#